data_AF-A0A537LJV4-F1
#
_entry.id   AF-A0A537LJV4-F1
#
_cell.length_a   1.000
_cell.length_b   1.000
_cell.length_c   1.000
_cell.angle_alpha   90.00
_cell.angle_beta   90.00
_cell.angle_gamma   90.00
#
_symmetry.space_group_name_H-M   'P 1'
#
loop_
_entity.id
_entity.type
_entity.pdbx_description
1 polymer ?
#
loop_
_entity_poly.entity_id
_entity_poly.type
_entity_poly.pdbx_seq_one_letter_code
_entity_poly.pdbx_strand_id
1 'polypeptide(L)'
;METMPRRELHALQLRRLQQTVRRVYDHVSFMRGRLDETGVRPDRVKTLDDLRRLPFTRKSDFRDTYPFGLLAVPVSQLVRIHASSGTTGKPTVVGYTSSDLRVWAEVCARCLASSGAQPGDVFQNAYGYGLFTGGLGMHYGAELMGLVVVPVSGGNTERQILLLQDFGAKIIACTPSYALTLAEALEARDIHPGSLPLRYGVLGAEPWTEAMRDEIERRLGITAVNIYGLSEVIGPGVSNECIEEQNGAHIFEDHFLPEVINPQTEEPVPFGEIGELVFTTLTKEALPVIRYRTGDLASLDPAPCRCGRTFVRMSRIMGRTDDMLIIRGVNVYPTQVEAALLRVAELSPHYQLVVTRPRTLDELDVSIEVNDSFAKALGGSFTGEEEAVQELTIRCQQKLLGVLGITARVILVPPGKLPRSEGGKLRRVVDQRKL
;
A
#
# COMPACT_ATOMS: atom_id res chain seq x y z
N MET A 1 -23.56 4.66 6.31
CA MET A 1 -23.11 3.25 6.18
C MET A 1 -21.95 2.94 7.12
N GLU A 2 -20.97 3.84 7.27
CA GLU A 2 -19.71 3.60 8.02
C GLU A 2 -19.86 3.30 9.53
N THR A 3 -20.98 3.65 10.14
CA THR A 3 -21.28 3.41 11.57
C THR A 3 -22.39 2.36 11.77
N MET A 4 -22.75 1.62 10.72
CA MET A 4 -23.81 0.61 10.76
C MET A 4 -23.50 -0.49 11.80
N PRO A 5 -24.47 -0.94 12.60
CA PRO A 5 -24.27 -2.05 13.52
C PRO A 5 -23.76 -3.32 12.80
N ARG A 6 -22.81 -4.05 13.41
CA ARG A 6 -22.16 -5.24 12.80
C ARG A 6 -23.15 -6.25 12.23
N ARG A 7 -24.25 -6.51 12.93
CA ARG A 7 -25.30 -7.44 12.50
C ARG A 7 -25.96 -7.00 11.18
N GLU A 8 -26.24 -5.72 11.02
CA GLU A 8 -26.82 -5.17 9.80
C GLU A 8 -25.80 -5.16 8.65
N LEU A 9 -24.54 -4.84 8.95
CA LEU A 9 -23.45 -4.89 8.00
C LEU A 9 -23.24 -6.31 7.46
N HIS A 10 -23.23 -7.32 8.34
CA HIS A 10 -23.15 -8.74 7.94
C HIS A 10 -24.30 -9.17 7.03
N ALA A 11 -25.53 -8.71 7.31
CA ALA A 11 -26.68 -8.99 6.46
C ALA A 11 -26.57 -8.31 5.08
N LEU A 12 -26.03 -7.09 5.03
CA LEU A 12 -25.74 -6.39 3.77
C LEU A 12 -24.66 -7.11 2.97
N GLN A 13 -23.55 -7.48 3.63
CA GLN A 13 -22.44 -8.22 3.03
C GLN A 13 -22.89 -9.54 2.44
N LEU A 14 -23.67 -10.34 3.18
CA LEU A 14 -24.17 -11.62 2.70
C LEU A 14 -25.01 -11.47 1.42
N ARG A 15 -25.92 -10.49 1.41
CA ARG A 15 -26.77 -10.20 0.24
C ARG A 15 -25.93 -9.83 -0.97
N ARG A 16 -24.94 -8.96 -0.79
CA ARG A 16 -24.03 -8.51 -1.87
C ARG A 16 -23.09 -9.62 -2.33
N LEU A 17 -22.63 -10.48 -1.42
CA LEU A 17 -21.82 -11.65 -1.72
C LEU A 17 -22.60 -12.63 -2.61
N GLN A 18 -23.85 -12.95 -2.25
CA GLN A 18 -24.72 -13.82 -3.06
C GLN A 18 -24.92 -13.27 -4.48
N GLN A 19 -25.12 -11.96 -4.62
CA GLN A 19 -25.22 -11.29 -5.92
C GLN A 19 -23.92 -11.37 -6.72
N THR A 20 -22.78 -11.14 -6.07
CA THR A 20 -21.45 -11.21 -6.68
C THR A 20 -21.15 -12.62 -7.18
N VAL A 21 -21.34 -13.64 -6.32
CA VAL A 21 -21.08 -15.04 -6.68
C VAL A 21 -21.97 -15.46 -7.85
N ARG A 22 -23.25 -15.06 -7.86
CA ARG A 22 -24.14 -15.30 -9.00
C ARG A 22 -23.64 -14.61 -10.27
N ARG A 23 -23.29 -13.33 -10.22
CA ARG A 23 -22.73 -12.60 -11.38
C ARG A 23 -21.48 -13.28 -11.93
N VAL A 24 -20.54 -13.64 -11.07
CA VAL A 24 -19.30 -14.33 -11.48
C VAL A 24 -19.61 -15.68 -12.12
N TYR A 25 -20.48 -16.48 -11.51
CA TYR A 25 -20.91 -17.76 -12.06
C TYR A 25 -21.60 -17.59 -13.43
N ASP A 26 -22.49 -16.62 -13.58
CA ASP A 26 -23.31 -16.44 -14.78
C ASP A 26 -22.54 -15.79 -15.95
N HIS A 27 -21.47 -15.04 -15.68
CA HIS A 27 -20.81 -14.22 -16.71
C HIS A 27 -19.31 -14.44 -16.89
N VAL A 28 -18.62 -15.08 -15.95
CA VAL A 28 -17.17 -15.30 -16.03
C VAL A 28 -16.88 -16.78 -16.23
N SER A 29 -16.78 -17.21 -17.49
CA SER A 29 -16.61 -18.63 -17.86
C SER A 29 -15.46 -19.32 -17.13
N PHE A 30 -14.32 -18.64 -16.94
CA PHE A 30 -13.18 -19.17 -16.20
C PHE A 30 -13.53 -19.48 -14.74
N MET A 31 -14.18 -18.54 -14.05
CA MET A 31 -14.56 -18.72 -12.64
C MET A 31 -15.74 -19.68 -12.47
N ARG A 32 -16.66 -19.77 -13.45
CA ARG A 32 -17.70 -20.80 -13.46
C ARG A 32 -17.10 -22.20 -13.37
N GLY A 33 -16.09 -22.49 -14.21
CA GLY A 33 -15.39 -23.79 -14.17
C GLY A 33 -14.84 -24.12 -12.78
N ARG A 34 -14.15 -23.15 -12.15
CA ARG A 34 -13.60 -23.32 -10.79
C ARG A 34 -14.68 -23.50 -9.72
N LEU A 35 -15.79 -22.78 -9.84
CA LEU A 35 -16.93 -22.95 -8.93
C LEU A 35 -17.56 -24.33 -9.08
N ASP A 36 -17.74 -24.82 -10.31
CA ASP A 36 -18.25 -26.16 -10.59
C ASP A 36 -17.31 -27.26 -10.05
N GLU A 37 -15.98 -27.10 -10.17
CA GLU A 37 -14.97 -28.02 -9.61
C GLU A 37 -15.06 -28.14 -8.08
N THR A 38 -15.32 -27.02 -7.38
CA THR A 38 -15.54 -27.02 -5.92
C THR A 38 -16.93 -27.52 -5.51
N GLY A 39 -17.82 -27.79 -6.48
CA GLY A 39 -19.21 -28.17 -6.22
C GLY A 39 -20.06 -27.07 -5.59
N VAL A 40 -19.59 -25.82 -5.59
CA VAL A 40 -20.29 -24.68 -4.99
C VAL A 40 -21.07 -23.92 -6.05
N ARG A 41 -22.40 -23.92 -5.91
CA ARG A 41 -23.30 -23.08 -6.71
C ARG A 41 -23.69 -21.81 -5.95
N PRO A 42 -24.08 -20.71 -6.64
CA PRO A 42 -24.45 -19.46 -5.98
C PRO A 42 -25.55 -19.58 -4.92
N ASP A 43 -26.49 -20.51 -5.10
CA ASP A 43 -27.58 -20.79 -4.15
C ASP A 43 -27.10 -21.46 -2.85
N ARG A 44 -25.87 -22.01 -2.82
CA ARG A 44 -25.28 -22.66 -1.64
C ARG A 44 -24.61 -21.69 -0.67
N VAL A 45 -24.43 -20.42 -1.05
CA VAL A 45 -23.92 -19.37 -0.15
C VAL A 45 -25.06 -18.86 0.73
N LYS A 46 -25.15 -19.34 1.96
CA LYS A 46 -26.21 -19.02 2.93
C LYS A 46 -25.72 -18.18 4.10
N THR A 47 -24.44 -18.26 4.43
CA THR A 47 -23.78 -17.44 5.45
C THR A 47 -22.49 -16.84 4.91
N LEU A 48 -21.89 -15.90 5.65
CA LEU A 48 -20.55 -15.39 5.29
C LEU A 48 -19.46 -16.47 5.45
N ASP A 49 -19.66 -17.46 6.34
CA ASP A 49 -18.70 -18.56 6.53
C ASP A 49 -18.61 -19.49 5.31
N ASP A 50 -19.66 -19.55 4.47
CA ASP A 50 -19.64 -20.29 3.21
C ASP A 50 -18.59 -19.73 2.22
N LEU A 51 -18.07 -18.52 2.46
CA LEU A 51 -16.96 -17.95 1.70
C LEU A 51 -15.78 -18.92 1.62
N ARG A 52 -15.47 -19.65 2.70
CA ARG A 52 -14.37 -20.64 2.76
C ARG A 52 -14.45 -21.73 1.69
N ARG A 53 -15.65 -22.00 1.18
CA ARG A 53 -15.92 -23.03 0.16
C ARG A 53 -15.68 -22.52 -1.26
N LEU A 54 -15.61 -21.20 -1.44
CA LEU A 54 -15.38 -20.58 -2.74
C LEU A 54 -13.89 -20.63 -3.11
N PRO A 55 -13.56 -20.81 -4.41
CA PRO A 55 -12.19 -20.88 -4.87
C PRO A 55 -11.50 -19.51 -4.80
N PHE A 56 -10.18 -19.52 -4.56
CA PHE A 56 -9.37 -18.31 -4.60
C PHE A 56 -9.10 -17.83 -6.03
N THR A 57 -9.27 -16.53 -6.30
CA THR A 57 -8.66 -15.89 -7.47
C THR A 57 -7.20 -15.53 -7.17
N ARG A 58 -6.30 -15.75 -8.12
CA ARG A 58 -4.86 -15.43 -8.02
C ARG A 58 -4.42 -14.48 -9.12
N LYS A 59 -3.27 -13.85 -8.93
CA LYS A 59 -2.64 -13.00 -9.96
C LYS A 59 -2.30 -13.75 -11.26
N SER A 60 -2.01 -15.05 -11.17
CA SER A 60 -1.84 -15.92 -12.35
C SER A 60 -3.10 -15.97 -13.21
N ASP A 61 -4.29 -16.01 -12.59
CA ASP A 61 -5.56 -16.08 -13.31
C ASP A 61 -5.74 -14.87 -14.24
N PHE A 62 -5.38 -13.66 -13.77
CA PHE A 62 -5.39 -12.45 -14.61
C PHE A 62 -4.42 -12.53 -15.79
N ARG A 63 -3.27 -13.19 -15.59
CA ARG A 63 -2.26 -13.36 -16.64
C ARG A 63 -2.74 -14.35 -17.70
N ASP A 64 -3.29 -15.47 -17.26
CA ASP A 64 -3.70 -16.58 -18.11
C ASP A 64 -4.99 -16.25 -18.91
N THR A 65 -5.78 -15.31 -18.40
CA THR A 65 -7.02 -14.83 -19.03
C THR A 65 -6.88 -13.44 -19.67
N TYR A 66 -5.65 -12.93 -19.81
CA TYR A 66 -5.39 -11.62 -20.40
C TYR A 66 -5.99 -11.50 -21.81
N PRO A 67 -6.54 -10.32 -22.21
CA PRO A 67 -6.66 -9.10 -21.40
C PRO A 67 -7.96 -9.00 -20.60
N PHE A 68 -9.01 -9.73 -20.99
CA PHE A 68 -10.39 -9.45 -20.54
C PHE A 68 -11.17 -10.69 -20.09
N GLY A 69 -10.53 -11.85 -19.93
CA GLY A 69 -11.22 -13.11 -19.63
C GLY A 69 -11.81 -13.21 -18.22
N LEU A 70 -11.51 -12.26 -17.33
CA LEU A 70 -12.16 -12.13 -16.01
C LEU A 70 -13.25 -11.05 -15.96
N LEU A 71 -13.58 -10.40 -17.08
CA LEU A 71 -14.70 -9.46 -17.09
C LEU A 71 -16.04 -10.20 -16.97
N ALA A 72 -16.94 -9.67 -16.15
CA ALA A 72 -18.32 -10.12 -16.03
C ALA A 72 -19.29 -9.31 -16.92
N VAL A 73 -18.76 -8.40 -17.74
CA VAL A 73 -19.50 -7.57 -18.71
C VAL A 73 -18.73 -7.51 -20.03
N PRO A 74 -19.41 -7.29 -21.18
CA PRO A 74 -18.72 -7.07 -22.44
C PRO A 74 -17.91 -5.77 -22.41
N VAL A 75 -16.81 -5.72 -23.19
CA VAL A 75 -15.93 -4.54 -23.28
C VAL A 75 -16.68 -3.26 -23.63
N SER A 76 -17.77 -3.35 -24.41
CA SER A 76 -18.62 -2.21 -24.78
C SER A 76 -19.35 -1.54 -23.61
N GLN A 77 -19.43 -2.18 -22.44
CA GLN A 77 -19.97 -1.60 -21.21
C GLN A 77 -18.88 -0.99 -20.30
N LEU A 78 -17.60 -1.17 -20.64
CA LEU A 78 -16.52 -0.53 -19.91
C LEU A 78 -16.40 0.93 -20.31
N VAL A 79 -16.14 1.78 -19.31
CA VAL A 79 -15.81 3.20 -19.52
C VAL A 79 -14.39 3.52 -19.06
N ARG A 80 -13.69 2.56 -18.45
CA ARG A 80 -12.30 2.70 -18.02
C ARG A 80 -11.58 1.37 -18.02
N ILE A 81 -10.31 1.43 -18.41
CA ILE A 81 -9.32 0.36 -18.21
C ILE A 81 -8.13 0.95 -17.44
N HIS A 82 -7.64 0.20 -16.46
CA HIS A 82 -6.37 0.45 -15.79
C HIS A 82 -5.47 -0.79 -15.92
N ALA A 83 -4.18 -0.61 -15.67
CA ALA A 83 -3.22 -1.70 -15.72
C ALA A 83 -2.14 -1.54 -14.65
N SER A 84 -1.71 -2.65 -14.04
CA SER A 84 -0.58 -2.64 -13.12
C SER A 84 0.75 -2.58 -13.88
N SER A 85 1.78 -2.03 -13.25
CA SER A 85 3.12 -1.85 -13.83
C SER A 85 3.96 -3.14 -13.85
N GLY A 86 3.35 -4.29 -14.18
CA GLY A 86 3.89 -5.65 -14.00
C GLY A 86 5.42 -5.76 -14.18
N THR A 87 6.11 -6.30 -13.17
CA THR A 87 7.59 -6.29 -13.11
C THR A 87 8.26 -7.33 -14.00
N THR A 88 7.53 -8.32 -14.54
CA THR A 88 8.13 -9.46 -15.28
C THR A 88 7.24 -10.07 -16.38
N GLY A 89 6.29 -9.33 -16.99
CA GLY A 89 5.46 -9.87 -18.06
C GLY A 89 4.30 -9.00 -18.50
N LYS A 90 3.24 -9.61 -19.06
CA LYS A 90 2.00 -8.90 -19.41
C LYS A 90 1.38 -8.28 -18.14
N PRO A 91 0.98 -7.01 -18.18
CA PRO A 91 0.40 -6.33 -17.03
C PRO A 91 -0.96 -6.92 -16.66
N THR A 92 -1.33 -6.84 -15.38
CA THR A 92 -2.70 -7.15 -14.95
C THR A 92 -3.61 -6.02 -15.43
N VAL A 93 -4.61 -6.36 -16.24
CA VAL A 93 -5.60 -5.41 -16.77
C VAL A 93 -6.88 -5.48 -15.94
N VAL A 94 -7.43 -4.32 -15.59
CA VAL A 94 -8.70 -4.20 -14.87
C VAL A 94 -9.63 -3.22 -15.56
N GLY A 95 -10.92 -3.54 -15.57
CA GLY A 95 -11.97 -2.75 -16.22
C GLY A 95 -13.03 -2.27 -15.23
N TYR A 96 -13.70 -1.17 -15.58
CA TYR A 96 -14.73 -0.54 -14.75
C TYR A 96 -15.92 -0.11 -15.61
N THR A 97 -17.14 -0.40 -15.14
CA THR A 97 -18.37 0.24 -15.63
C THR A 97 -18.49 1.66 -15.06
N SER A 98 -19.45 2.46 -15.56
CA SER A 98 -19.77 3.76 -14.95
C SER A 98 -20.21 3.62 -13.48
N SER A 99 -20.85 2.51 -13.12
CA SER A 99 -21.26 2.21 -11.75
C SER A 99 -20.04 1.94 -10.86
N ASP A 100 -19.09 1.16 -11.36
CA ASP A 100 -17.83 0.89 -10.66
C ASP A 100 -17.04 2.17 -10.38
N LEU A 101 -17.00 3.10 -11.34
CA LEU A 101 -16.32 4.40 -11.14
C LEU A 101 -17.01 5.25 -10.07
N ARG A 102 -18.34 5.20 -9.94
CA ARG A 102 -19.06 5.90 -8.85
C ARG A 102 -18.71 5.30 -7.49
N VAL A 103 -18.69 3.97 -7.38
CA VAL A 103 -18.26 3.28 -6.15
C VAL A 103 -16.82 3.65 -5.81
N TRP A 104 -15.93 3.65 -6.81
CA TRP A 104 -14.52 3.98 -6.60
C TRP A 104 -14.33 5.42 -6.12
N ALA A 105 -15.02 6.38 -6.74
CA ALA A 105 -15.02 7.77 -6.28
C ALA A 105 -15.55 7.88 -4.83
N GLU A 106 -16.65 7.19 -4.51
CA GLU A 106 -17.24 7.19 -3.17
C GLU A 106 -16.25 6.68 -2.11
N VAL A 107 -15.59 5.55 -2.34
CA VAL A 107 -14.65 5.01 -1.35
C VAL A 107 -13.40 5.88 -1.19
N CYS A 108 -12.88 6.48 -2.27
CA CYS A 108 -11.79 7.46 -2.18
C CYS A 108 -12.23 8.75 -1.46
N ALA A 109 -13.47 9.20 -1.64
CA ALA A 109 -14.02 10.33 -0.90
C ALA A 109 -14.14 10.01 0.60
N ARG A 110 -14.57 8.79 0.96
CA ARG A 110 -14.55 8.31 2.36
C ARG A 110 -13.15 8.30 2.95
N CYS A 111 -12.14 7.87 2.19
CA CYS A 111 -10.73 7.96 2.61
C CYS A 111 -10.37 9.40 2.99
N LEU A 112 -10.57 10.35 2.06
CA LEU A 112 -10.25 11.76 2.28
C LEU A 112 -10.99 12.36 3.47
N ALA A 113 -12.27 12.03 3.64
CA ALA A 113 -13.05 12.43 4.82
C ALA A 113 -12.45 11.89 6.12
N SER A 114 -12.09 10.61 6.17
CA SER A 114 -11.41 10.01 7.34
C SER A 114 -9.99 10.55 7.56
N SER A 115 -9.38 11.13 6.53
CA SER A 115 -8.08 11.80 6.57
C SER A 115 -8.16 13.27 7.05
N GLY A 116 -9.34 13.77 7.42
CA GLY A 116 -9.54 15.15 7.91
C GLY A 116 -9.87 16.19 6.85
N ALA A 117 -10.06 15.78 5.59
CA ALA A 117 -10.43 16.72 4.53
C ALA A 117 -11.84 17.29 4.73
N GLN A 118 -12.06 18.50 4.22
CA GLN A 118 -13.37 19.17 4.21
C GLN A 118 -13.65 19.73 2.81
N PRO A 119 -14.93 19.80 2.37
CA PRO A 119 -15.28 20.45 1.12
C PRO A 119 -14.69 21.87 1.04
N GLY A 120 -14.12 22.22 -0.11
CA GLY A 120 -13.42 23.48 -0.34
C GLY A 120 -11.92 23.48 0.01
N ASP A 121 -11.41 22.46 0.72
CA ASP A 121 -9.97 22.33 0.94
C ASP A 121 -9.23 22.12 -0.39
N VAL A 122 -8.06 22.72 -0.53
CA VAL A 122 -7.17 22.49 -1.69
C VAL A 122 -6.40 21.18 -1.50
N PHE A 123 -6.53 20.28 -2.47
CA PHE A 123 -5.99 18.92 -2.46
C PHE A 123 -4.95 18.74 -3.56
N GLN A 124 -3.68 18.54 -3.18
CA GLN A 124 -2.61 18.26 -4.13
C GLN A 124 -2.44 16.76 -4.36
N ASN A 125 -2.79 16.31 -5.56
CA ASN A 125 -2.67 14.90 -5.94
C ASN A 125 -1.34 14.65 -6.66
N ALA A 126 -0.39 14.09 -5.94
CA ALA A 126 0.94 13.74 -6.42
C ALA A 126 1.10 12.23 -6.68
N TYR A 127 0.02 11.46 -6.72
CA TYR A 127 0.04 10.12 -7.31
C TYR A 127 0.08 10.18 -8.84
N GLY A 128 0.79 9.25 -9.47
CA GLY A 128 0.87 9.16 -10.93
C GLY A 128 -0.50 9.03 -11.63
N TYR A 129 -0.74 9.88 -12.64
CA TYR A 129 -1.90 9.79 -13.53
C TYR A 129 -1.58 8.92 -14.75
N GLY A 130 -2.54 8.12 -15.19
CA GLY A 130 -2.42 7.23 -16.35
C GLY A 130 -3.04 5.86 -16.09
N LEU A 131 -2.37 4.80 -16.55
CA LEU A 131 -2.82 3.42 -16.32
C LEU A 131 -2.76 3.01 -14.84
N PHE A 132 -1.90 3.65 -14.04
CA PHE A 132 -1.89 3.49 -12.60
C PHE A 132 -3.19 4.01 -11.97
N THR A 133 -3.75 3.26 -11.03
CA THR A 133 -5.03 3.58 -10.39
C THR A 133 -4.93 4.73 -9.39
N GLY A 134 -3.75 5.00 -8.81
CA GLY A 134 -3.59 5.99 -7.73
C GLY A 134 -4.07 7.39 -8.09
N GLY A 135 -3.51 7.99 -9.15
CA GLY A 135 -3.82 9.37 -9.53
C GLY A 135 -5.30 9.58 -9.83
N LEU A 136 -5.87 8.81 -10.77
CA LEU A 136 -7.27 8.95 -11.14
C LEU A 136 -8.24 8.54 -10.02
N GLY A 137 -7.91 7.54 -9.20
CA GLY A 137 -8.75 7.14 -8.07
C GLY A 137 -8.92 8.25 -7.04
N MET A 138 -7.80 8.82 -6.58
CA MET A 138 -7.82 9.94 -5.62
C MET A 138 -8.43 11.21 -6.23
N HIS A 139 -8.22 11.44 -7.52
CA HIS A 139 -8.81 12.57 -8.24
C HIS A 139 -10.34 12.54 -8.18
N TYR A 140 -10.97 11.43 -8.59
CA TYR A 140 -12.44 11.32 -8.58
C TYR A 140 -13.02 11.34 -7.17
N GLY A 141 -12.31 10.77 -6.19
CA GLY A 141 -12.74 10.87 -4.79
C GLY A 141 -12.69 12.29 -4.25
N ALA A 142 -11.63 13.04 -4.57
CA ALA A 142 -11.49 14.43 -4.16
C ALA A 142 -12.52 15.35 -4.83
N GLU A 143 -12.79 15.16 -6.13
CA GLU A 143 -13.85 15.89 -6.84
C GLU A 143 -15.23 15.60 -6.22
N LEU A 144 -15.54 14.32 -5.97
CA LEU A 144 -16.81 13.93 -5.35
C LEU A 144 -16.99 14.52 -3.94
N MET A 145 -15.90 14.60 -3.17
CA MET A 145 -15.89 15.22 -1.85
C MET A 145 -16.02 16.75 -1.89
N GLY A 146 -15.89 17.37 -3.06
CA GLY A 146 -15.94 18.83 -3.22
C GLY A 146 -14.63 19.53 -2.86
N LEU A 147 -13.49 18.86 -3.00
CA LEU A 147 -12.16 19.46 -2.82
C LEU A 147 -11.73 20.21 -4.10
N VAL A 148 -10.86 21.21 -3.94
CA VAL A 148 -10.21 21.87 -5.07
C VAL A 148 -8.98 21.05 -5.47
N VAL A 149 -9.13 20.22 -6.50
CA VAL A 149 -8.08 19.27 -6.91
C VAL A 149 -6.99 19.96 -7.73
N VAL A 150 -5.75 19.81 -7.29
CA VAL A 150 -4.53 20.17 -8.04
C VAL A 150 -3.94 18.87 -8.62
N PRO A 151 -4.18 18.54 -9.90
CA PRO A 151 -3.81 17.26 -10.50
C PRO A 151 -2.36 17.28 -11.02
N VAL A 152 -1.39 17.38 -10.11
CA VAL A 152 0.03 17.56 -10.49
C VAL A 152 0.65 16.28 -11.06
N SER A 153 0.15 15.11 -10.65
CA SER A 153 0.78 13.80 -10.88
C SER A 153 2.08 13.64 -10.09
N GLY A 154 2.74 12.48 -10.23
CA GLY A 154 4.02 12.20 -9.58
C GLY A 154 5.20 12.91 -10.24
N GLY A 155 6.22 13.21 -9.45
CA GLY A 155 7.50 13.74 -9.90
C GLY A 155 7.51 15.27 -10.00
N ASN A 156 8.55 15.81 -10.64
CA ASN A 156 8.81 17.25 -10.78
C ASN A 156 8.67 17.99 -9.43
N THR A 157 9.55 17.66 -8.48
CA THR A 157 9.49 18.15 -7.10
C THR A 157 9.51 19.69 -7.01
N GLU A 158 10.23 20.38 -7.91
CA GLU A 158 10.19 21.84 -8.00
C GLU A 158 8.78 22.38 -8.24
N ARG A 159 8.08 21.77 -9.20
CA ARG A 159 6.69 22.14 -9.48
C ARG A 159 5.78 21.81 -8.31
N GLN A 160 5.98 20.69 -7.62
CA GLN A 160 5.18 20.34 -6.45
C GLN A 160 5.29 21.40 -5.36
N ILE A 161 6.52 21.86 -5.06
CA ILE A 161 6.78 22.88 -4.04
C ILE A 161 6.16 24.20 -4.44
N LEU A 162 6.37 24.65 -5.68
CA LEU A 162 5.78 25.89 -6.20
C LEU A 162 4.25 25.89 -6.02
N LEU A 163 3.59 24.80 -6.42
CA LEU A 163 2.14 24.69 -6.33
C LEU A 163 1.63 24.57 -4.88
N LEU A 164 2.38 23.91 -3.99
CA LEU A 164 2.05 23.88 -2.55
C LEU A 164 2.06 25.28 -1.95
N GLN A 165 3.04 26.11 -2.32
CA GLN A 165 3.16 27.49 -1.86
C GLN A 165 2.07 28.39 -2.45
N ASP A 166 1.88 28.34 -3.78
CA ASP A 166 1.00 29.25 -4.49
C ASP A 166 -0.49 28.94 -4.29
N PHE A 167 -0.85 27.64 -4.28
CA PHE A 167 -2.25 27.22 -4.17
C PHE A 167 -2.66 26.89 -2.73
N GLY A 168 -1.71 26.80 -1.81
CA GLY A 168 -1.99 26.61 -0.39
C GLY A 168 -2.70 25.29 -0.09
N ALA A 169 -2.21 24.18 -0.66
CA ALA A 169 -2.81 22.87 -0.44
C ALA A 169 -2.79 22.48 1.04
N LYS A 170 -3.94 22.05 1.57
CA LYS A 170 -4.08 21.56 2.94
C LYS A 170 -3.81 20.06 3.04
N ILE A 171 -4.02 19.34 1.95
CA ILE A 171 -3.88 17.87 1.89
C ILE A 171 -3.01 17.51 0.70
N ILE A 172 -2.08 16.57 0.89
CA ILE A 172 -1.31 15.94 -0.18
C ILE A 172 -1.54 14.44 -0.20
N ALA A 173 -1.69 13.87 -1.39
CA ALA A 173 -1.73 12.43 -1.61
C ALA A 173 -0.54 11.99 -2.47
N CYS A 174 0.33 11.13 -1.94
CA CYS A 174 1.52 10.64 -2.61
C CYS A 174 2.05 9.35 -1.96
N THR A 175 3.13 8.77 -2.52
CA THR A 175 3.82 7.68 -1.84
C THR A 175 4.63 8.20 -0.64
N PRO A 176 4.78 7.43 0.44
CA PRO A 176 5.57 7.83 1.60
C PRO A 176 7.05 8.11 1.25
N SER A 177 7.66 7.35 0.34
CA SER A 177 9.03 7.65 -0.13
C SER A 177 9.11 8.99 -0.87
N TYR A 178 8.06 9.37 -1.59
CA TYR A 178 8.00 10.69 -2.23
C TYR A 178 7.75 11.81 -1.23
N ALA A 179 6.94 11.59 -0.19
CA ALA A 179 6.76 12.55 0.90
C ALA A 179 8.10 12.90 1.59
N LEU A 180 8.99 11.92 1.78
CA LEU A 180 10.35 12.17 2.28
C LEU A 180 11.21 12.98 1.29
N THR A 181 11.10 12.68 0.00
CA THR A 181 11.81 13.43 -1.05
C THR A 181 11.34 14.88 -1.10
N LEU A 182 10.04 15.11 -0.94
CA LEU A 182 9.45 16.45 -0.83
C LEU A 182 9.93 17.17 0.43
N ALA A 183 10.00 16.48 1.57
CA ALA A 183 10.50 17.05 2.82
C ALA A 183 11.95 17.54 2.70
N GLU A 184 12.84 16.73 2.12
CA GLU A 184 14.23 17.13 1.82
C GLU A 184 14.29 18.37 0.92
N ALA A 185 13.46 18.41 -0.12
CA ALA A 185 13.47 19.51 -1.07
C ALA A 185 12.90 20.82 -0.48
N LEU A 186 11.95 20.73 0.46
CA LEU A 186 11.46 21.88 1.23
C LEU A 186 12.52 22.42 2.19
N GLU A 187 13.19 21.52 2.93
CA GLU A 187 14.27 21.88 3.85
C GLU A 187 15.45 22.55 3.12
N ALA A 188 15.84 22.04 1.95
CA ALA A 188 16.88 22.63 1.11
C ALA A 188 16.54 24.05 0.59
N ARG A 189 15.28 24.49 0.73
CA ARG A 189 14.78 25.82 0.37
C ARG A 189 14.46 26.68 1.60
N ASP A 190 14.85 26.24 2.79
CA ASP A 190 14.52 26.88 4.07
C ASP A 190 13.01 27.03 4.28
N ILE A 191 12.19 26.13 3.71
CA ILE A 191 10.75 26.08 3.94
C ILE A 191 10.48 25.12 5.10
N HIS A 192 10.13 25.70 6.25
CA HIS A 192 10.01 24.95 7.51
C HIS A 192 8.65 24.24 7.68
N PRO A 193 8.57 23.14 8.45
CA PRO A 193 7.32 22.50 8.82
C PRO A 193 6.30 23.49 9.39
N GLY A 194 5.04 23.38 8.98
CA GLY A 194 3.96 24.28 9.43
C GLY A 194 3.95 25.69 8.82
N SER A 195 4.95 26.07 8.02
CA SER A 195 4.94 27.33 7.26
C SER A 195 3.95 27.32 6.09
N LEU A 196 3.56 26.13 5.62
CA LEU A 196 2.56 25.93 4.58
C LEU A 196 1.17 25.60 5.19
N PRO A 197 0.08 25.80 4.44
CA PRO A 197 -1.26 25.36 4.85
C PRO A 197 -1.42 23.83 4.96
N LEU A 198 -0.42 23.05 4.54
CA LEU A 198 -0.44 21.59 4.57
C LEU A 198 -0.68 21.07 5.99
N ARG A 199 -1.64 20.17 6.15
CA ARG A 199 -2.03 19.55 7.44
C ARG A 199 -2.10 18.04 7.38
N TYR A 200 -2.45 17.46 6.23
CA TYR A 200 -2.71 16.03 6.11
C TYR A 200 -1.97 15.40 4.94
N GLY A 201 -1.42 14.20 5.17
CA GLY A 201 -0.80 13.36 4.15
C GLY A 201 -1.56 12.04 4.00
N VAL A 202 -2.08 11.75 2.81
CA VAL A 202 -2.76 10.48 2.49
C VAL A 202 -1.80 9.58 1.71
N LEU A 203 -1.09 8.72 2.44
CA LEU A 203 0.11 8.03 1.96
C LEU A 203 -0.12 6.53 1.75
N GLY A 204 0.36 5.99 0.64
CA GLY A 204 0.09 4.61 0.25
C GLY A 204 0.82 4.16 -1.00
N ALA A 205 0.30 3.12 -1.65
CA ALA A 205 0.86 2.40 -2.81
C ALA A 205 2.19 1.63 -2.54
N GLU A 206 2.76 1.75 -1.36
CA GLU A 206 3.89 0.96 -0.88
C GLU A 206 3.80 0.76 0.65
N PRO A 207 4.39 -0.31 1.20
CA PRO A 207 4.52 -0.48 2.65
C PRO A 207 5.41 0.61 3.26
N TRP A 208 5.10 1.03 4.50
CA TRP A 208 5.86 1.99 5.27
C TRP A 208 5.63 1.78 6.77
N THR A 209 6.65 2.06 7.58
CA THR A 209 6.63 1.86 9.04
C THR A 209 6.18 3.10 9.82
N GLU A 210 5.86 2.94 11.11
CA GLU A 210 5.60 4.08 12.00
C GLU A 210 6.81 4.99 12.16
N ALA A 211 8.03 4.43 12.13
CA ALA A 211 9.22 5.27 12.18
C ALA A 211 9.32 6.18 10.93
N MET A 212 8.89 5.68 9.77
CA MET A 212 8.78 6.52 8.57
C MET A 212 7.65 7.54 8.70
N ARG A 213 6.52 7.17 9.33
CA ARG A 213 5.45 8.11 9.66
C ARG A 213 5.95 9.25 10.52
N ASP A 214 6.55 8.94 11.67
CA ASP A 214 7.08 9.90 12.63
C ASP A 214 8.02 10.89 11.93
N GLU A 215 8.88 10.39 11.04
CA GLU A 215 9.82 11.22 10.28
C GLU A 215 9.11 12.13 9.27
N ILE A 216 8.13 11.63 8.53
CA ILE A 216 7.34 12.42 7.57
C ILE A 216 6.52 13.49 8.32
N GLU A 217 5.83 13.12 9.39
CA GLU A 217 5.01 14.03 10.19
C GLU A 217 5.86 15.14 10.80
N ARG A 218 7.02 14.80 11.37
CA ARG A 218 7.98 15.76 11.93
C ARG A 218 8.51 16.73 10.88
N ARG A 219 8.92 16.24 9.71
CA ARG A 219 9.58 17.06 8.68
C ARG A 219 8.63 17.85 7.79
N LEU A 220 7.39 17.41 7.64
CA LEU A 220 6.37 18.16 6.88
C LEU A 220 5.44 18.96 7.79
N GLY A 221 5.34 18.63 9.09
CA GLY A 221 4.42 19.26 10.02
C GLY A 221 2.96 18.88 9.74
N ILE A 222 2.71 17.60 9.44
CA ILE A 222 1.41 17.07 9.04
C ILE A 222 0.99 15.87 9.91
N THR A 223 -0.28 15.50 9.84
CA THR A 223 -0.76 14.17 10.23
C THR A 223 -0.81 13.28 8.99
N ALA A 224 -0.04 12.20 8.98
CA ALA A 224 0.02 11.24 7.89
C ALA A 224 -0.87 10.03 8.21
N VAL A 225 -1.67 9.60 7.24
CA VAL A 225 -2.56 8.43 7.34
C VAL A 225 -2.33 7.47 6.18
N ASN A 226 -2.52 6.18 6.46
CA ASN A 226 -2.31 5.10 5.51
C ASN A 226 -3.55 4.83 4.66
N ILE A 227 -3.41 4.96 3.35
CA ILE A 227 -4.40 4.51 2.36
C ILE A 227 -3.91 3.23 1.69
N TYR A 228 -4.76 2.22 1.63
CA TYR A 228 -4.44 0.94 0.99
C TYR A 228 -5.41 0.60 -0.14
N GLY A 229 -4.86 -0.09 -1.13
CA GLY A 229 -5.62 -0.60 -2.25
C GLY A 229 -4.75 -1.18 -3.35
N LEU A 230 -5.40 -1.92 -4.24
CA LEU A 230 -4.79 -2.61 -5.37
C LEU A 230 -5.77 -2.65 -6.55
N SER A 231 -5.24 -2.62 -7.77
CA SER A 231 -6.02 -2.54 -9.01
C SER A 231 -7.09 -3.62 -9.14
N GLU A 232 -6.73 -4.86 -8.78
CA GLU A 232 -7.55 -6.06 -8.93
C GLU A 232 -8.86 -5.95 -8.12
N VAL A 233 -8.79 -5.32 -6.94
CA VAL A 233 -9.96 -5.04 -6.12
C VAL A 233 -10.67 -3.78 -6.62
N ILE A 234 -10.00 -2.62 -6.65
CA ILE A 234 -10.57 -1.37 -7.17
C ILE A 234 -9.49 -0.35 -7.58
N GLY A 235 -8.42 -0.20 -6.80
CA GLY A 235 -7.52 0.95 -6.79
C GLY A 235 -7.25 1.38 -5.35
N PRO A 236 -6.72 2.59 -5.08
CA PRO A 236 -6.81 3.21 -3.76
C PRO A 236 -8.27 3.24 -3.29
N GLY A 237 -8.46 3.23 -1.97
CA GLY A 237 -9.79 3.26 -1.37
C GLY A 237 -10.36 1.89 -1.02
N VAL A 238 -9.53 0.85 -0.86
CA VAL A 238 -9.98 -0.41 -0.22
C VAL A 238 -10.06 -0.22 1.29
N SER A 239 -9.08 0.47 1.86
CA SER A 239 -9.07 0.86 3.28
C SER A 239 -8.33 2.17 3.51
N ASN A 240 -8.62 2.81 4.64
CA ASN A 240 -7.97 4.05 5.09
C ASN A 240 -7.88 4.14 6.61
N GLU A 241 -6.75 4.63 7.13
CA GLU A 241 -6.66 5.07 8.52
C GLU A 241 -7.51 6.32 8.76
N CYS A 242 -8.01 6.46 9.99
CA CYS A 242 -8.67 7.67 10.44
C CYS A 242 -7.70 8.56 11.23
N ILE A 243 -7.80 9.88 11.08
CA ILE A 243 -6.94 10.83 11.81
C ILE A 243 -7.17 10.81 13.32
N GLU A 244 -8.33 10.33 13.78
CA GLU A 244 -8.65 10.31 15.20
C GLU A 244 -7.80 9.28 15.96
N GLU A 245 -7.43 8.17 15.32
CA GLU A 245 -6.71 7.07 15.98
C GLU A 245 -5.34 6.73 15.37
N GLN A 246 -5.14 6.91 14.05
CA GLN A 246 -3.91 6.51 13.33
C GLN A 246 -3.42 5.08 13.66
N ASN A 247 -4.36 4.17 13.91
CA ASN A 247 -4.07 2.81 14.33
C ASN A 247 -4.90 1.81 13.53
N GLY A 248 -4.33 1.39 12.39
CA GLY A 248 -4.95 0.43 11.49
C GLY A 248 -5.97 1.08 10.53
N ALA A 249 -6.01 0.58 9.31
CA ALA A 249 -6.84 1.13 8.25
C ALA A 249 -8.22 0.46 8.22
N HIS A 250 -9.30 1.23 8.31
CA HIS A 250 -10.67 0.73 8.18
C HIS A 250 -10.89 0.20 6.77
N ILE A 251 -11.20 -1.08 6.64
CA ILE A 251 -11.59 -1.68 5.37
C ILE A 251 -13.04 -1.32 5.09
N PHE A 252 -13.35 -0.79 3.90
CA PHE A 252 -14.74 -0.53 3.51
C PHE A 252 -15.42 -1.84 3.12
N GLU A 253 -15.64 -2.69 4.13
CA GLU A 253 -16.09 -4.07 4.01
C GLU A 253 -17.57 -4.19 3.60
N ASP A 254 -18.26 -3.07 3.45
CA ASP A 254 -19.52 -3.00 2.70
C ASP A 254 -19.29 -3.20 1.19
N HIS A 255 -18.11 -2.84 0.67
CA HIS A 255 -17.70 -3.01 -0.73
C HIS A 255 -16.63 -4.11 -0.93
N PHE A 256 -15.74 -4.33 0.04
CA PHE A 256 -14.60 -5.25 -0.09
C PHE A 256 -14.51 -6.15 1.13
N LEU A 257 -15.07 -7.36 1.05
CA LEU A 257 -15.11 -8.31 2.16
C LEU A 257 -13.71 -8.89 2.40
N PRO A 258 -13.08 -8.68 3.57
CA PRO A 258 -11.75 -9.17 3.84
C PRO A 258 -11.74 -10.54 4.54
N GLU A 259 -10.68 -11.30 4.28
CA GLU A 259 -10.26 -12.45 5.07
C GLU A 259 -8.75 -12.36 5.30
N VAL A 260 -8.25 -13.01 6.35
CA VAL A 260 -6.82 -13.30 6.50
C VAL A 260 -6.66 -14.81 6.58
N ILE A 261 -5.80 -15.36 5.74
CA ILE A 261 -5.55 -16.80 5.66
C ILE A 261 -4.09 -17.14 5.96
N ASN A 262 -3.84 -18.35 6.41
CA ASN A 262 -2.49 -18.89 6.36
C ASN A 262 -2.13 -19.17 4.89
N PRO A 263 -1.05 -18.59 4.35
CA PRO A 263 -0.73 -18.71 2.93
C PRO A 263 -0.38 -20.14 2.47
N GLN A 264 -0.02 -21.03 3.40
CA GLN A 264 0.35 -22.43 3.13
C GLN A 264 -0.85 -23.37 3.22
N THR A 265 -1.67 -23.24 4.27
CA THR A 265 -2.83 -24.13 4.47
C THR A 265 -4.11 -23.60 3.81
N GLU A 266 -4.12 -22.31 3.46
CA GLU A 266 -5.26 -21.58 2.92
C GLU A 266 -6.48 -21.47 3.86
N GLU A 267 -6.28 -21.85 5.13
CA GLU A 267 -7.28 -21.75 6.18
C GLU A 267 -7.29 -20.34 6.80
N PRO A 268 -8.46 -19.78 7.12
CA PRO A 268 -8.55 -18.50 7.82
C PRO A 268 -7.89 -18.52 9.19
N VAL A 269 -7.21 -17.43 9.54
CA VAL A 269 -6.61 -17.24 10.87
C VAL A 269 -7.49 -16.35 11.76
N PRO A 270 -7.40 -16.49 13.10
CA PRO A 270 -8.08 -15.60 14.04
C PRO A 270 -7.71 -14.12 13.88
N PHE A 271 -8.59 -13.23 14.35
CA PHE A 271 -8.28 -11.80 14.46
C PHE A 271 -7.01 -11.56 15.28
N GLY A 272 -6.20 -10.59 14.88
CA GLY A 272 -4.89 -10.28 15.46
C GLY A 272 -3.73 -11.13 14.91
N GLU A 273 -3.98 -12.31 14.34
CA GLU A 273 -2.93 -13.12 13.73
C GLU A 273 -2.54 -12.61 12.33
N ILE A 274 -1.24 -12.66 12.04
CA ILE A 274 -0.70 -12.25 10.74
C ILE A 274 -0.88 -13.40 9.74
N GLY A 275 -1.46 -13.09 8.60
CA GLY A 275 -1.55 -14.00 7.46
C GLY A 275 -1.65 -13.22 6.16
N GLU A 276 -1.99 -13.92 5.07
CA GLU A 276 -2.23 -13.28 3.78
C GLU A 276 -3.63 -12.70 3.71
N LEU A 277 -3.70 -11.43 3.33
CA LEU A 277 -4.94 -10.70 3.12
C LEU A 277 -5.61 -11.17 1.83
N VAL A 278 -6.92 -11.39 1.91
CA VAL A 278 -7.75 -11.87 0.79
C VAL A 278 -8.99 -11.00 0.69
N PHE A 279 -9.41 -10.65 -0.53
CA PHE A 279 -10.58 -9.82 -0.75
C PHE A 279 -11.60 -10.42 -1.70
N THR A 280 -12.88 -10.28 -1.34
CA THR A 280 -14.01 -10.47 -2.27
C THR A 280 -14.71 -9.13 -2.50
N THR A 281 -14.84 -8.71 -3.77
CA THR A 281 -15.57 -7.48 -4.09
C THR A 281 -17.08 -7.73 -4.02
N LEU A 282 -17.81 -6.87 -3.33
CA LEU A 282 -19.26 -7.04 -3.08
C LEU A 282 -20.16 -6.24 -4.02
N THR A 283 -19.63 -5.20 -4.67
CA THR A 283 -20.43 -4.29 -5.49
C THR A 283 -19.87 -4.03 -6.88
N LYS A 284 -18.74 -4.67 -7.23
CA LYS A 284 -18.07 -4.45 -8.51
C LYS A 284 -18.79 -5.21 -9.62
N GLU A 285 -19.03 -4.54 -10.74
CA GLU A 285 -19.79 -5.03 -11.88
C GLU A 285 -18.87 -5.57 -12.98
N ALA A 286 -17.89 -4.78 -13.43
CA ALA A 286 -17.08 -5.14 -14.59
C ALA A 286 -16.15 -6.31 -14.33
N LEU A 287 -15.46 -6.28 -13.18
CA LEU A 287 -14.46 -7.28 -12.80
C LEU A 287 -14.60 -7.63 -11.31
N PRO A 288 -15.68 -8.34 -10.93
CA PRO A 288 -15.81 -8.87 -9.58
C PRO A 288 -14.78 -9.98 -9.33
N VAL A 289 -14.11 -9.94 -8.19
CA VAL A 289 -13.17 -10.99 -7.75
C VAL A 289 -13.73 -11.74 -6.54
N ILE A 290 -13.51 -13.06 -6.52
CA ILE A 290 -13.87 -13.94 -5.40
C ILE A 290 -12.58 -14.38 -4.72
N ARG A 291 -12.45 -14.09 -3.42
CA ARG A 291 -11.31 -14.46 -2.60
C ARG A 291 -9.98 -14.23 -3.31
N TYR A 292 -9.75 -13.01 -3.77
CA TYR A 292 -8.51 -12.63 -4.42
C TYR A 292 -7.36 -12.62 -3.41
N ARG A 293 -6.37 -13.49 -3.61
CA ARG A 293 -5.13 -13.56 -2.85
C ARG A 293 -4.22 -12.39 -3.24
N THR A 294 -4.04 -11.42 -2.34
CA THR A 294 -3.27 -10.19 -2.63
C THR A 294 -1.76 -10.43 -2.59
N GLY A 295 -1.34 -11.48 -1.86
CA GLY A 295 0.04 -11.68 -1.44
C GLY A 295 0.48 -10.74 -0.31
N ASP A 296 -0.35 -9.81 0.15
CA ASP A 296 0.03 -8.87 1.21
C ASP A 296 -0.21 -9.50 2.59
N LEU A 297 0.74 -9.33 3.51
CA LEU A 297 0.66 -9.86 4.87
C LEU A 297 0.16 -8.80 5.84
N ALA A 298 -0.94 -9.09 6.52
CA ALA A 298 -1.57 -8.22 7.50
C ALA A 298 -2.39 -9.04 8.52
N SER A 299 -2.82 -8.41 9.60
CA SER A 299 -3.84 -8.93 10.51
C SER A 299 -5.10 -8.06 10.46
N LEU A 300 -6.21 -8.60 10.96
CA LEU A 300 -7.47 -7.88 11.13
C LEU A 300 -7.79 -7.66 12.60
N ASP A 301 -8.31 -6.48 12.92
CA ASP A 301 -8.76 -6.08 14.26
C ASP A 301 -10.22 -5.58 14.21
N PRO A 302 -11.16 -6.30 14.86
CA PRO A 302 -12.56 -5.91 14.92
C PRO A 302 -12.87 -4.93 16.07
N ALA A 303 -11.88 -4.53 16.88
CA ALA A 303 -12.10 -3.65 18.02
C ALA A 303 -12.69 -2.30 17.58
N PRO A 304 -13.61 -1.71 18.38
CA PRO A 304 -14.17 -0.40 18.09
C PRO A 304 -13.07 0.66 17.98
N CYS A 305 -13.26 1.57 17.02
CA CYS A 305 -12.38 2.73 16.86
C CYS A 305 -13.02 3.98 17.45
N ARG A 306 -12.21 4.89 17.98
CA ARG A 306 -12.70 6.14 18.56
C ARG A 306 -13.39 7.07 17.55
N CYS A 307 -13.14 6.89 16.25
CA CYS A 307 -13.83 7.65 15.20
C CYS A 307 -15.30 7.22 15.00
N GLY A 308 -15.74 6.12 15.65
CA GLY A 308 -17.12 5.61 15.58
C GLY A 308 -17.42 4.71 14.38
N ARG A 309 -16.46 4.53 13.45
CA ARG A 309 -16.61 3.57 12.35
C ARG A 309 -16.64 2.14 12.88
N THR A 310 -17.54 1.33 12.32
CA THR A 310 -17.79 -0.06 12.76
C THR A 310 -17.10 -1.10 11.87
N PHE A 311 -16.33 -0.64 10.89
CA PHE A 311 -15.54 -1.49 10.00
C PHE A 311 -14.31 -2.06 10.70
N VAL A 312 -14.00 -3.32 10.37
CA VAL A 312 -12.76 -3.99 10.76
C VAL A 312 -11.55 -3.19 10.25
N ARG A 313 -10.51 -3.12 11.06
CA ARG A 313 -9.25 -2.48 10.69
C ARG A 313 -8.25 -3.54 10.25
N MET A 314 -7.51 -3.27 9.19
CA MET A 314 -6.30 -4.03 8.89
C MET A 314 -5.09 -3.37 9.53
N SER A 315 -4.15 -4.18 9.99
CA SER A 315 -2.81 -3.69 10.31
C SER A 315 -2.16 -3.10 9.06
N ARG A 316 -1.06 -2.37 9.24
CA ARG A 316 -0.16 -2.06 8.13
C ARG A 316 0.30 -3.35 7.43
N ILE A 317 0.67 -3.22 6.15
CA ILE A 317 1.26 -4.33 5.40
C ILE A 317 2.65 -4.61 5.97
N MET A 318 2.79 -5.80 6.54
CA MET A 318 4.04 -6.26 7.16
C MET A 318 5.04 -6.72 6.10
N GLY A 319 4.56 -7.12 4.93
CA GLY A 319 5.37 -7.58 3.81
C GLY A 319 4.48 -8.17 2.73
N ARG A 320 5.09 -8.66 1.65
CA ARG A 320 4.37 -9.44 0.64
C ARG A 320 4.97 -10.84 0.54
N THR A 321 4.14 -11.84 0.28
CA THR A 321 4.57 -13.24 0.12
C THR A 321 5.51 -13.43 -1.06
N ASP A 322 5.41 -12.57 -2.08
CA ASP A 322 6.30 -12.52 -3.26
C ASP A 322 7.53 -11.63 -3.08
N ASP A 323 7.46 -10.59 -2.24
CA ASP A 323 8.61 -9.69 -1.93
C ASP A 323 9.50 -10.23 -0.79
N MET A 324 9.15 -11.40 -0.23
CA MET A 324 9.90 -12.06 0.83
C MET A 324 11.28 -12.51 0.32
N LEU A 325 12.34 -11.97 0.90
CA LEU A 325 13.69 -12.42 0.63
C LEU A 325 13.99 -13.66 1.46
N ILE A 326 14.36 -14.76 0.81
CA ILE A 326 14.93 -15.91 1.50
C ILE A 326 16.44 -15.73 1.48
N ILE A 327 17.03 -15.45 2.64
CA ILE A 327 18.48 -15.29 2.80
C ILE A 327 18.95 -16.39 3.75
N ARG A 328 19.71 -17.35 3.23
CA ARG A 328 20.23 -18.50 3.99
C ARG A 328 19.12 -19.28 4.74
N GLY A 329 17.95 -19.40 4.12
CA GLY A 329 16.80 -20.12 4.67
C GLY A 329 15.93 -19.31 5.65
N VAL A 330 16.28 -18.05 5.91
CA VAL A 330 15.49 -17.14 6.76
C VAL A 330 14.68 -16.19 5.89
N ASN A 331 13.40 -16.02 6.23
CA ASN A 331 12.49 -15.09 5.58
C ASN A 331 12.72 -13.68 6.09
N VAL A 332 13.05 -12.77 5.19
CA VAL A 332 13.38 -11.36 5.47
C VAL A 332 12.44 -10.46 4.67
N TYR A 333 11.78 -9.55 5.36
CA TYR A 333 10.95 -8.51 4.74
C TYR A 333 11.68 -7.16 4.77
N PRO A 334 11.65 -6.38 3.68
CA PRO A 334 12.30 -5.07 3.63
C PRO A 334 11.83 -4.09 4.74
N THR A 335 10.59 -4.23 5.20
CA THR A 335 9.98 -3.48 6.31
C THR A 335 10.62 -3.80 7.67
N GLN A 336 11.15 -5.01 7.88
CA GLN A 336 11.88 -5.36 9.09
C GLN A 336 13.23 -4.65 9.15
N VAL A 337 13.91 -4.53 8.00
CA VAL A 337 15.16 -3.76 7.88
C VAL A 337 14.88 -2.28 8.18
N GLU A 338 13.83 -1.74 7.58
CA GLU A 338 13.37 -0.37 7.84
C GLU A 338 13.13 -0.12 9.33
N ALA A 339 12.32 -0.96 9.98
CA ALA A 339 11.99 -0.82 11.40
C ALA A 339 13.21 -0.95 12.33
N ALA A 340 14.20 -1.77 11.95
CA ALA A 340 15.43 -1.96 12.73
C ALA A 340 16.36 -0.74 12.66
N LEU A 341 16.47 -0.11 11.49
CA LEU A 341 17.46 0.92 11.23
C LEU A 341 16.94 2.34 11.37
N LEU A 342 15.68 2.63 11.03
CA LEU A 342 15.11 3.98 11.13
C LEU A 342 15.14 4.57 12.55
N ARG A 343 15.26 3.72 13.57
CA ARG A 343 15.34 4.14 14.98
C ARG A 343 16.76 4.51 15.43
N VAL A 344 17.74 4.44 14.54
CA VAL A 344 19.14 4.81 14.82
C VAL A 344 19.30 6.29 14.51
N ALA A 345 19.67 7.08 15.52
CA ALA A 345 19.65 8.54 15.47
C ALA A 345 20.51 9.14 14.35
N GLU A 346 21.62 8.48 14.01
CA GLU A 346 22.63 8.91 13.04
C GLU A 346 22.25 8.55 11.59
N LEU A 347 21.17 7.82 11.37
CA LEU A 347 20.73 7.36 10.05
C LEU A 347 19.60 8.22 9.50
N SER A 348 19.50 8.26 8.18
CA SER A 348 18.38 8.82 7.44
C SER A 348 17.40 7.70 7.01
N PRO A 349 16.20 8.04 6.52
CA PRO A 349 15.21 7.05 6.09
C PRO A 349 15.48 6.38 4.72
N HIS A 350 16.58 6.73 4.07
CA HIS A 350 16.93 6.20 2.74
C HIS A 350 17.81 4.97 2.85
N TYR A 351 17.30 3.85 2.34
CA TYR A 351 18.02 2.59 2.34
C TYR A 351 17.69 1.77 1.08
N GLN A 352 18.62 0.90 0.69
CA GLN A 352 18.47 -0.07 -0.39
C GLN A 352 19.04 -1.42 0.04
N LEU A 353 18.32 -2.48 -0.27
CA LEU A 353 18.74 -3.85 -0.08
C LEU A 353 19.29 -4.39 -1.38
N VAL A 354 20.52 -4.90 -1.36
CA VAL A 354 21.11 -5.62 -2.49
C VAL A 354 21.31 -7.06 -2.06
N VAL A 355 20.69 -7.98 -2.79
CA VAL A 355 20.82 -9.41 -2.53
C VAL A 355 21.73 -9.99 -3.59
N THR A 356 22.79 -10.67 -3.15
CA THR A 356 23.77 -11.30 -4.04
C THR A 356 24.01 -12.76 -3.66
N ARG A 357 24.57 -13.52 -4.60
CA ARG A 357 25.08 -14.87 -4.37
C ARG A 357 26.45 -14.98 -5.05
N PRO A 358 27.52 -14.47 -4.42
CA PRO A 358 28.86 -14.46 -5.03
C PRO A 358 29.45 -15.88 -5.11
N ARG A 359 29.03 -16.81 -4.24
CA ARG A 359 29.40 -18.23 -4.26
C ARG A 359 28.17 -19.11 -4.05
N THR A 360 28.11 -19.85 -2.96
CA THR A 360 27.02 -20.78 -2.64
C THR A 360 26.01 -20.22 -1.63
N LEU A 361 26.39 -19.18 -0.89
CA LEU A 361 25.54 -18.56 0.14
C LEU A 361 25.00 -17.22 -0.34
N ASP A 362 23.75 -16.96 0.03
CA ASP A 362 23.13 -15.65 -0.16
C ASP A 362 23.75 -14.65 0.81
N GLU A 363 24.01 -13.45 0.30
CA GLU A 363 24.49 -12.30 1.05
C GLU A 363 23.46 -11.16 0.91
N LEU A 364 23.22 -10.47 2.04
CA LEU A 364 22.35 -9.31 2.10
C LEU A 364 23.20 -8.09 2.45
N ASP A 365 23.28 -7.17 1.50
CA ASP A 365 23.84 -5.84 1.70
C ASP A 365 22.70 -4.86 2.00
N VAL A 366 22.88 -4.10 3.07
CA VAL A 366 21.99 -3.01 3.45
C VAL A 366 22.77 -1.72 3.31
N SER A 367 22.55 -1.04 2.19
CA SER A 367 23.07 0.31 2.00
C SER A 367 22.11 1.30 2.65
N ILE A 368 22.60 2.16 3.55
CA ILE A 368 21.78 3.14 4.25
C ILE A 368 22.53 4.46 4.38
N GLU A 369 21.81 5.56 4.14
CA GLU A 369 22.37 6.90 4.27
C GLU A 369 22.45 7.32 5.74
N VAL A 370 23.60 7.88 6.12
CA VAL A 370 23.69 8.64 7.39
C VAL A 370 22.96 9.98 7.25
N ASN A 371 22.59 10.59 8.38
CA ASN A 371 22.01 11.92 8.37
C ASN A 371 23.07 13.03 8.19
N ASP A 372 22.64 14.25 7.87
CA ASP A 372 23.54 15.39 7.65
C ASP A 372 24.36 15.77 8.89
N SER A 373 23.79 15.61 10.09
CA SER A 373 24.49 15.95 11.33
C SER A 373 25.71 15.08 11.58
N PHE A 374 25.57 13.77 11.33
CA PHE A 374 26.64 12.79 11.42
C PHE A 374 27.66 12.99 10.30
N ALA A 375 27.19 13.21 9.06
CA ALA A 375 28.07 13.48 7.93
C ALA A 375 28.93 14.75 8.14
N LYS A 376 28.35 15.82 8.69
CA LYS A 376 29.07 17.06 9.02
C LYS A 376 30.10 16.86 10.13
N ALA A 377 29.78 16.06 11.14
CA ALA A 377 30.71 15.75 12.24
C ALA A 377 31.98 15.03 11.75
N LEU A 378 31.91 14.31 10.63
CA LEU A 378 33.04 13.62 10.00
C LEU A 378 33.88 14.51 9.07
N GLY A 379 33.53 15.79 8.90
CA GLY A 379 34.34 16.74 8.13
C GLY A 379 34.46 16.45 6.62
N GLY A 380 33.53 15.67 6.06
CA GLY A 380 33.48 15.36 4.63
C GLY A 380 34.33 14.17 4.18
N SER A 381 35.09 13.54 5.08
CA SER A 381 35.67 12.22 4.84
C SER A 381 34.64 11.15 5.18
N PHE A 382 34.40 10.25 4.25
CA PHE A 382 33.51 9.10 4.44
C PHE A 382 34.18 7.87 3.81
N THR A 383 35.41 7.57 4.26
CA THR A 383 36.20 6.45 3.73
C THR A 383 35.81 5.12 4.37
N GLY A 384 35.07 5.17 5.49
CA GLY A 384 34.67 3.98 6.26
C GLY A 384 35.74 3.53 7.26
N GLU A 385 36.86 4.24 7.32
CA GLU A 385 37.98 3.97 8.22
C GLU A 385 37.87 4.74 9.54
N GLU A 386 36.98 5.74 9.58
CA GLU A 386 36.73 6.53 10.77
C GLU A 386 36.08 5.68 11.88
N GLU A 387 36.60 5.78 13.11
CA GLU A 387 36.13 4.98 14.27
C GLU A 387 34.62 5.10 14.49
N ALA A 388 34.07 6.32 14.41
CA ALA A 388 32.63 6.56 14.54
C ALA A 388 31.79 5.85 13.45
N VAL A 389 32.31 5.73 12.22
CA VAL A 389 31.63 5.02 11.12
C VAL A 389 31.66 3.52 11.37
N GLN A 390 32.77 2.99 11.88
CA GLN A 390 32.89 1.58 12.24
C GLN A 390 31.97 1.21 13.41
N GLU A 391 31.93 2.03 14.46
CA GLU A 391 31.03 1.84 15.61
C GLU A 391 29.56 1.85 15.17
N LEU A 392 29.16 2.83 14.35
CA LEU A 392 27.81 2.91 13.81
C LEU A 392 27.47 1.68 12.95
N THR A 393 28.40 1.24 12.10
CA THR A 393 28.25 0.05 11.26
C THR A 393 28.00 -1.19 12.10
N ILE A 394 28.83 -1.43 13.13
CA ILE A 394 28.70 -2.57 14.05
C ILE A 394 27.36 -2.53 14.77
N ARG A 395 26.94 -1.36 15.26
CA ARG A 395 25.66 -1.21 15.96
C ARG A 395 24.47 -1.48 15.04
N CYS A 396 24.54 -1.05 13.78
CA CYS A 396 23.52 -1.36 12.77
C CYS A 396 23.47 -2.86 12.48
N GLN A 397 24.62 -3.50 12.31
CA GLN A 397 24.72 -4.96 12.10
C GLN A 397 24.13 -5.74 13.28
N GLN A 398 24.41 -5.33 14.52
CA GLN A 398 23.84 -5.96 15.72
C GLN A 398 22.32 -5.81 15.79
N LYS A 399 21.78 -4.62 15.48
CA LYS A 399 20.33 -4.39 15.42
C LYS A 399 19.66 -5.25 14.34
N LEU A 400 20.24 -5.32 13.15
CA LEU A 400 19.74 -6.16 12.07
C LEU A 400 19.80 -7.64 12.44
N LEU A 401 20.90 -8.09 13.05
CA LEU A 401 21.01 -9.48 13.51
C LEU A 401 19.92 -9.81 14.55
N GLY A 402 19.64 -8.89 15.48
CA GLY A 402 18.60 -9.08 16.49
C GLY A 402 17.17 -9.14 15.91
N VAL A 403 16.89 -8.37 14.86
CA VAL A 403 15.54 -8.31 14.24
C VAL A 403 15.35 -9.39 13.17
N LEU A 404 16.37 -9.66 12.36
CA LEU A 404 16.29 -10.56 11.21
C LEU A 404 16.73 -11.99 11.55
N GLY A 405 17.51 -12.20 12.61
CA GLY A 405 18.11 -13.50 12.93
C GLY A 405 19.25 -13.92 11.98
N ILE A 406 19.70 -13.03 11.09
CA ILE A 406 20.81 -13.28 10.16
C ILE A 406 21.78 -12.09 10.11
N THR A 407 23.02 -12.37 9.74
CA THR A 407 24.01 -11.32 9.47
C THR A 407 23.70 -10.65 8.13
N ALA A 408 23.66 -9.32 8.13
CA ALA A 408 23.65 -8.49 6.94
C ALA A 408 24.89 -7.59 6.92
N ARG A 409 25.49 -7.36 5.76
CA ARG A 409 26.56 -6.38 5.62
C ARG A 409 25.93 -4.99 5.55
N VAL A 410 26.34 -4.09 6.43
CA VAL A 410 25.86 -2.71 6.43
C VAL A 410 26.86 -1.85 5.69
N ILE A 411 26.37 -1.07 4.72
CA ILE A 411 27.16 -0.13 3.94
C ILE A 411 26.57 1.25 4.25
N LEU A 412 27.25 1.99 5.12
CA LEU A 412 26.90 3.38 5.37
C LEU A 412 27.33 4.21 4.17
N VAL A 413 26.48 5.11 3.72
CA VAL A 413 26.80 6.03 2.60
C VAL A 413 26.47 7.48 2.98
N PRO A 414 27.16 8.47 2.37
CA PRO A 414 26.84 9.88 2.57
C PRO A 414 25.41 10.24 2.14
N PRO A 415 24.83 11.32 2.72
CA PRO A 415 23.51 11.82 2.31
C PRO A 415 23.42 12.05 0.79
N GLY A 416 22.28 11.67 0.20
CA GLY A 416 21.97 11.87 -1.21
C GLY A 416 22.62 10.88 -2.19
N LYS A 417 23.27 9.81 -1.72
CA LYS A 417 23.90 8.79 -2.58
C LYS A 417 22.96 7.70 -3.06
N LEU A 418 21.88 7.42 -2.34
CA LEU A 418 20.90 6.40 -2.68
C LEU A 418 19.78 6.98 -3.56
N PRO A 419 19.16 6.14 -4.42
CA PRO A 419 18.07 6.57 -5.29
C PRO A 419 16.91 7.18 -4.50
N ARG A 420 16.41 8.32 -4.98
CA ARG A 420 15.17 8.94 -4.49
C ARG A 420 13.96 8.49 -5.29
N SER A 421 12.78 8.66 -4.72
CA SER A 421 11.54 8.45 -5.50
C SER A 421 11.33 9.62 -6.46
N GLU A 422 11.13 9.32 -7.74
CA GLU A 422 10.77 10.31 -8.76
C GLU A 422 9.24 10.49 -8.87
N GLY A 423 8.49 10.26 -7.78
CA GLY A 423 7.03 10.37 -7.75
C GLY A 423 6.27 9.05 -7.89
N GLY A 424 6.95 7.93 -7.64
CA GLY A 424 6.39 6.58 -7.70
C GLY A 424 6.87 5.68 -6.55
N LYS A 425 6.56 4.39 -6.64
CA LYS A 425 7.07 3.37 -5.71
C LYS A 425 8.59 3.25 -5.86
N LEU A 426 9.33 3.35 -4.77
CA LEU A 426 10.79 3.22 -4.80
C LEU A 426 11.19 1.74 -4.83
N ARG A 427 12.14 1.37 -5.71
CA ARG A 427 12.71 0.02 -5.72
C ARG A 427 13.70 -0.16 -4.57
N ARG A 428 13.20 -0.64 -3.43
CA ARG A 428 14.01 -0.91 -2.21
C ARG A 428 14.90 -2.15 -2.32
N VAL A 429 14.57 -3.11 -3.20
CA VAL A 429 15.29 -4.38 -3.34
C VAL A 429 15.87 -4.55 -4.73
N VAL A 430 17.17 -4.79 -4.80
CA VAL A 430 17.91 -5.17 -5.99
C VAL A 430 18.41 -6.60 -5.80
N ASP A 431 17.65 -7.57 -6.32
CA ASP A 431 18.09 -8.97 -6.35
C ASP A 431 19.00 -9.20 -7.56
N GLN A 432 20.28 -9.47 -7.29
CA GLN A 432 21.33 -9.75 -8.27
C GLN A 432 21.77 -11.21 -8.24
N ARG A 433 21.04 -12.09 -7.53
CA ARG A 433 21.30 -13.52 -7.59
C ARG A 433 21.10 -14.00 -9.02
N LYS A 434 22.14 -14.60 -9.61
CA LYS A 434 22.00 -15.32 -10.88
C LYS A 434 21.32 -16.66 -10.55
N LEU A 435 20.15 -16.90 -11.15
CA LEU A 435 19.45 -18.17 -11.08
C LEU A 435 20.26 -19.28 -11.76
#